data_AF-A0A135YP40-F1
#
_entry.id   AF-A0A135YP40-F1
#
_cell.length_a   1.000
_cell.length_b   1.000
_cell.length_c   1.000
_cell.angle_alpha   90.00
_cell.angle_beta   90.00
_cell.angle_gamma   90.00
#
_symmetry.space_group_name_H-M   'P 1'
#
loop_
_entity.id
_entity.type
_entity.pdbx_description
1 polymer ?
#
loop_
_entity_poly.entity_id
_entity_poly.type
_entity_poly.pdbx_seq_one_letter_code
_entity_poly.pdbx_strand_id
1 'polypeptide(L)'
;MTEQEIFIDKVKDGAIAGWHEGKILPSVTIAQACLESGWGTSELATKANNLFGIKAKQDWKGESYTVRTAEYDKNNKKFYINAPFRKYRNWQASLVDHAKFFHEGWREGHYTSHGVIGQIAYKKACKGLQSAGYATSQAYAGQLIGLIEMYKLDKYDSVAKNTESEANNMTVFKYRQITNSKQMGRRRSKSDIKFIVVHWTSNESETATAMNHREYLQHATRYGSAHYFVDEKEIVQAIGDTTEAWSVGDNQGYGTALNGCTNYNSISVEMCVNNGYSSKMLFNTIELVKELLRLYPNARVCRHWDVSRKECPYGYHGSNNPKWNSFLEEIKKPRRLILDLSK
;
A
#
# COMPACT_ATOMS: atom_id res chain seq x y z
N MET A 1 24.85 -11.49 4.35
CA MET A 1 24.36 -10.61 3.27
C MET A 1 25.44 -9.61 2.95
N THR A 2 25.78 -9.41 1.69
CA THR A 2 26.71 -8.35 1.25
C THR A 2 26.06 -6.97 1.43
N GLU A 3 26.84 -5.89 1.35
CA GLU A 3 26.30 -4.53 1.39
C GLU A 3 25.27 -4.27 0.27
N GLN A 4 25.52 -4.85 -0.91
CA GLN A 4 24.62 -4.78 -2.06
C GLN A 4 23.30 -5.50 -1.79
N GLU A 5 23.35 -6.70 -1.19
CA GLU A 5 22.14 -7.43 -0.79
C GLU A 5 21.33 -6.70 0.27
N ILE A 6 22.00 -6.04 1.23
CA ILE A 6 21.34 -5.20 2.25
C ILE A 6 20.66 -4.00 1.60
N PHE A 7 21.30 -3.35 0.63
CA PHE A 7 20.69 -2.25 -0.11
C PHE A 7 19.44 -2.73 -0.87
N ILE A 8 19.56 -3.83 -1.61
CA ILE A 8 18.43 -4.44 -2.34
C ILE A 8 17.27 -4.75 -1.39
N ASP A 9 17.56 -5.32 -0.22
CA ASP A 9 16.55 -5.65 0.78
C ASP A 9 15.78 -4.41 1.26
N LYS A 10 16.47 -3.28 1.45
CA LYS A 10 15.85 -2.00 1.86
C LYS A 10 14.96 -1.38 0.79
N VAL A 11 15.23 -1.61 -0.50
CA VAL A 11 14.51 -0.96 -1.60
C VAL A 11 13.45 -1.84 -2.26
N LYS A 12 13.52 -3.17 -2.12
CA LYS A 12 12.64 -4.12 -2.83
C LYS A 12 11.14 -3.82 -2.62
N ASP A 13 10.73 -3.49 -1.39
CA ASP A 13 9.32 -3.28 -1.07
C ASP A 13 8.79 -1.99 -1.69
N GLY A 14 9.62 -0.94 -1.77
CA GLY A 14 9.28 0.30 -2.47
C GLY A 14 9.23 0.12 -3.99
N ALA A 15 10.12 -0.70 -4.55
CA ALA A 15 10.09 -1.04 -5.97
C ALA A 15 8.83 -1.85 -6.34
N ILE A 16 8.43 -2.81 -5.49
CA ILE A 16 7.17 -3.55 -5.63
C ILE A 16 5.97 -2.60 -5.54
N ALA A 17 5.97 -1.66 -4.59
CA ALA A 17 4.91 -0.64 -4.51
C ALA A 17 4.83 0.22 -5.78
N GLY A 18 5.99 0.60 -6.31
CA GLY A 18 6.11 1.35 -7.56
C GLY A 18 5.47 0.63 -8.75
N TRP A 19 5.49 -0.71 -8.78
CA TRP A 19 4.75 -1.47 -9.78
C TRP A 19 3.23 -1.27 -9.65
N HIS A 20 2.67 -1.32 -8.44
CA HIS A 20 1.23 -1.16 -8.24
C HIS A 20 0.75 0.25 -8.58
N GLU A 21 1.54 1.28 -8.28
CA GLU A 21 1.19 2.68 -8.53
C GLU A 21 1.52 3.15 -9.95
N GLY A 22 2.67 2.77 -10.49
CA GLY A 22 3.22 3.33 -11.73
C GLY A 22 3.61 2.32 -12.80
N LYS A 23 3.42 1.01 -12.55
CA LYS A 23 3.66 -0.06 -13.53
C LYS A 23 5.07 -0.08 -14.11
N ILE A 24 6.07 0.28 -13.30
CA ILE A 24 7.48 0.11 -13.62
C ILE A 24 7.97 -1.18 -12.95
N LEU A 25 8.67 -2.03 -13.71
CA LEU A 25 9.11 -3.33 -13.18
C LEU A 25 9.97 -3.15 -11.92
N PRO A 26 9.71 -3.93 -10.85
CA PRO A 26 10.52 -3.85 -9.63
C PRO A 26 12.00 -4.12 -9.89
N SER A 27 12.35 -5.11 -10.71
CA SER A 27 13.75 -5.41 -11.06
C SER A 27 14.46 -4.21 -11.68
N VAL A 28 13.77 -3.52 -12.60
CA VAL A 28 14.27 -2.31 -13.27
C VAL A 28 14.43 -1.17 -12.26
N THR A 29 13.42 -0.95 -11.43
CA THR A 29 13.46 0.10 -10.39
C THR A 29 14.61 -0.12 -9.39
N ILE A 30 14.82 -1.36 -8.95
CA ILE A 30 15.93 -1.71 -8.05
C ILE A 30 17.27 -1.49 -8.75
N ALA A 31 17.42 -1.94 -10.00
CA ALA A 31 18.66 -1.76 -10.76
C ALA A 31 18.99 -0.27 -10.97
N GLN A 32 17.98 0.56 -11.29
CA GLN A 32 18.14 2.01 -11.35
C GLN A 32 18.55 2.58 -10.00
N ALA A 33 17.90 2.18 -8.90
CA ALA A 33 18.28 2.63 -7.57
C ALA A 33 19.74 2.27 -7.25
N CYS A 34 20.20 1.06 -7.57
CA CYS A 34 21.60 0.66 -7.36
C CYS A 34 22.57 1.55 -8.14
N LEU A 35 22.29 1.79 -9.43
CA LEU A 35 23.15 2.54 -10.34
C LEU A 35 23.18 4.04 -9.99
N GLU A 36 22.01 4.66 -9.86
CA GLU A 36 21.85 6.11 -9.70
C GLU A 36 22.29 6.59 -8.31
N SER A 37 22.12 5.76 -7.28
CA SER A 37 22.50 6.10 -5.91
C SER A 37 23.89 5.63 -5.50
N GLY A 38 24.58 4.87 -6.36
CA GLY A 38 25.81 4.17 -5.98
C GLY A 38 25.58 3.25 -4.78
N TRP A 39 24.55 2.39 -4.85
CA TRP A 39 24.15 1.51 -3.74
C TRP A 39 23.77 2.25 -2.45
N GLY A 40 23.17 3.43 -2.58
CA GLY A 40 22.69 4.26 -1.47
C GLY A 40 23.76 5.12 -0.81
N THR A 41 24.98 5.16 -1.36
CA THR A 41 26.12 5.88 -0.77
C THR A 41 26.29 7.30 -1.29
N SER A 42 25.60 7.67 -2.38
CA SER A 42 25.68 9.03 -2.93
C SER A 42 25.24 10.10 -1.94
N GLU A 43 25.72 11.33 -2.14
CA GLU A 43 25.31 12.47 -1.30
C GLU A 43 23.79 12.67 -1.34
N LEU A 44 23.17 12.56 -2.51
CA LEU A 44 21.72 12.67 -2.65
C LEU A 44 20.98 11.53 -1.92
N ALA A 45 21.48 10.30 -2.00
CA ALA A 45 20.87 9.17 -1.31
C ALA A 45 20.97 9.29 0.21
N THR A 46 22.08 9.80 0.73
CA THR A 46 22.35 9.88 2.18
C THR A 46 21.82 11.17 2.83
N LYS A 47 21.85 12.31 2.13
CA LYS A 47 21.43 13.61 2.68
C LYS A 47 20.01 14.01 2.28
N ALA A 48 19.54 13.56 1.12
CA ALA A 48 18.22 13.90 0.60
C ALA A 48 17.27 12.71 0.49
N ASN A 49 17.71 11.49 0.82
CA ASN A 49 16.99 10.24 0.57
C ASN A 49 16.58 10.07 -0.91
N ASN A 50 17.25 10.73 -1.84
CA ASN A 50 16.91 10.73 -3.27
C ASN A 50 17.78 9.70 -3.99
N LEU A 51 17.18 8.56 -4.31
CA LEU A 51 17.89 7.44 -4.93
C LEU A 51 18.10 7.58 -6.44
N PHE A 52 17.34 8.46 -7.09
CA PHE A 52 17.21 8.52 -8.56
C PHE A 52 17.65 9.87 -9.16
N GLY A 53 18.18 10.78 -8.35
CA GLY A 53 18.64 12.08 -8.82
C GLY A 53 17.51 12.96 -9.39
N ILE A 54 16.26 12.80 -8.93
CA ILE A 54 15.13 13.56 -9.49
C ILE A 54 15.22 15.02 -9.03
N LYS A 55 15.31 15.94 -10.00
CA LYS A 55 15.35 17.40 -9.75
C LYS A 55 14.02 17.91 -9.21
N ALA A 56 14.07 18.87 -8.29
CA ALA A 56 12.90 19.60 -7.81
C ALA A 56 12.60 20.74 -8.80
N LYS A 57 11.56 20.56 -9.63
CA LYS A 57 11.07 21.58 -10.56
C LYS A 57 10.01 22.46 -9.87
N GLN A 58 9.50 23.48 -10.57
CA GLN A 58 8.56 24.48 -10.02
C GLN A 58 7.26 23.89 -9.46
N ASP A 59 6.84 22.74 -10.00
CA ASP A 59 5.67 21.98 -9.60
C ASP A 59 5.90 21.11 -8.36
N TRP A 60 7.16 20.88 -7.96
CA TRP A 60 7.49 20.14 -6.74
C TRP A 60 7.10 20.93 -5.50
N LYS A 61 6.25 20.34 -4.65
CA LYS A 61 5.77 20.94 -3.39
C LYS A 61 6.45 20.41 -2.14
N GLY A 62 7.31 19.40 -2.27
CA GLY A 62 8.03 18.81 -1.15
C GLY A 62 9.32 19.57 -0.81
N GLU A 63 10.06 19.06 0.17
CA GLU A 63 11.39 19.57 0.50
C GLU A 63 12.36 19.41 -0.68
N SER A 64 13.38 20.26 -0.74
CA SER A 64 14.47 20.14 -1.70
C SER A 64 15.84 20.16 -1.01
N TYR A 65 16.83 19.59 -1.68
CA TYR A 65 18.24 19.64 -1.30
C TYR A 65 19.04 20.17 -2.48
N THR A 66 19.75 21.28 -2.29
CA THR A 66 20.53 21.91 -3.36
C THR A 66 21.98 21.45 -3.26
N VAL A 67 22.49 20.85 -4.34
CA VAL A 67 23.87 20.34 -4.40
C VAL A 67 24.48 20.66 -5.75
N ARG A 68 25.81 20.73 -5.79
CA ARG A 68 26.58 20.89 -7.03
C ARG A 68 26.48 19.62 -7.87
N THR A 69 25.98 19.74 -9.08
CA THR A 69 25.83 18.63 -10.05
C THR A 69 26.56 18.95 -11.35
N ALA A 70 26.94 17.90 -12.07
CA ALA A 70 27.46 18.02 -13.42
C ALA A 70 26.30 18.06 -14.42
N GLU A 71 26.38 18.96 -15.39
CA GLU A 71 25.48 19.06 -16.54
C GLU A 71 26.29 19.02 -17.82
N TYR A 72 25.63 18.74 -18.93
CA TYR A 72 26.23 18.72 -20.26
C TYR A 72 25.52 19.75 -21.13
N ASP A 73 26.27 20.59 -21.82
CA ASP A 73 25.70 21.53 -22.79
C ASP A 73 25.31 20.80 -24.09
N LYS A 74 24.74 21.54 -25.04
CA LYS A 74 24.34 21.02 -26.36
C LYS A 74 25.48 20.39 -27.17
N ASN A 75 26.74 20.68 -26.82
CA ASN A 75 27.94 20.13 -27.44
C ASN A 75 28.56 19.01 -26.60
N ASN A 76 27.83 18.48 -25.62
CA ASN A 76 28.28 17.45 -24.67
C ASN A 76 29.49 17.89 -23.82
N LYS A 77 29.69 19.20 -23.62
CA LYS A 77 30.71 19.73 -22.71
C LYS A 77 30.19 19.73 -21.28
N LYS A 78 30.92 19.07 -20.38
CA LYS A 78 30.60 19.02 -18.95
C LYS A 78 30.82 20.37 -18.29
N PHE A 79 29.83 20.86 -17.54
CA PHE A 79 29.94 22.02 -16.65
C PHE A 79 29.27 21.70 -15.30
N TYR A 80 29.43 22.56 -14.30
CA TYR A 80 28.84 22.34 -12.97
C TYR A 80 27.92 23.48 -12.59
N ILE A 81 26.77 23.14 -12.00
CA ILE A 81 25.82 24.08 -11.42
C ILE A 81 25.34 23.58 -10.07
N ASN A 82 24.85 24.48 -9.22
CA ASN A 82 24.02 24.08 -8.08
C ASN A 82 22.58 23.89 -8.59
N ALA A 83 22.01 22.72 -8.35
CA ALA A 83 20.64 22.42 -8.75
C ALA A 83 19.82 21.90 -7.56
N PRO A 84 18.53 22.25 -7.46
CA PRO A 84 17.65 21.71 -6.44
C PRO A 84 17.19 20.29 -6.84
N PHE A 85 17.34 19.34 -5.92
CA PHE A 85 16.84 17.98 -6.05
C PHE A 85 15.71 17.73 -5.07
N ARG A 86 14.76 16.84 -5.42
CA ARG A 86 13.69 16.42 -4.51
C ARG A 86 14.32 15.81 -3.26
N LYS A 87 13.83 16.19 -2.08
CA LYS A 87 14.24 15.60 -0.79
C LYS A 87 13.06 14.84 -0.21
N TYR A 88 13.35 13.63 0.28
CA TYR A 88 12.33 12.72 0.78
C TYR A 88 12.57 12.42 2.26
N ARG A 89 11.50 12.03 2.96
CA ARG A 89 11.56 11.59 4.36
C ARG A 89 12.35 10.28 4.54
N ASN A 90 12.38 9.42 3.53
CA ASN A 90 13.07 8.14 3.49
C ASN A 90 13.16 7.61 2.05
N TRP A 91 13.94 6.54 1.84
CA TRP A 91 14.12 5.91 0.53
C TRP A 91 12.83 5.34 -0.06
N GLN A 92 11.89 4.87 0.77
CA GLN A 92 10.59 4.37 0.31
C GLN A 92 9.78 5.46 -0.39
N ALA A 93 9.79 6.69 0.14
CA ALA A 93 9.16 7.82 -0.53
C ALA A 93 9.83 8.14 -1.88
N SER A 94 11.17 8.01 -1.99
CA SER A 94 11.87 8.19 -3.27
C SER A 94 11.51 7.13 -4.30
N LEU A 95 11.37 5.86 -3.89
CA LEU A 95 10.95 4.74 -4.76
C LEU A 95 9.55 4.92 -5.32
N VAL A 96 8.60 5.35 -4.48
CA VAL A 96 7.23 5.62 -4.90
C VAL A 96 7.16 6.84 -5.83
N ASP A 97 7.90 7.90 -5.52
CA ASP A 97 7.98 9.09 -6.36
C ASP A 97 8.64 8.81 -7.72
N HIS A 98 9.63 7.91 -7.77
CA HIS A 98 10.22 7.44 -9.02
C HIS A 98 9.20 6.74 -9.92
N ALA A 99 8.28 5.94 -9.36
CA ALA A 99 7.21 5.37 -10.17
C ALA A 99 6.29 6.46 -10.76
N LYS A 100 5.97 7.50 -9.96
CA LYS A 100 5.14 8.64 -10.40
C LYS A 100 5.82 9.50 -11.46
N PHE A 101 7.14 9.64 -11.40
CA PHE A 101 7.92 10.39 -12.39
C PHE A 101 7.63 9.96 -13.83
N PHE A 102 7.37 8.67 -14.07
CA PHE A 102 7.02 8.17 -15.41
C PHE A 102 5.65 8.63 -15.90
N HIS A 103 4.77 9.08 -15.00
CA HIS A 103 3.42 9.55 -15.27
C HIS A 103 3.29 11.09 -15.26
N GLU A 104 4.42 11.81 -15.14
CA GLU A 104 4.41 13.28 -15.11
C GLU A 104 4.42 13.88 -16.53
N GLY A 105 3.33 14.55 -16.91
CA GLY A 105 3.23 15.33 -18.14
C GLY A 105 3.43 14.48 -19.40
N TRP A 106 4.36 14.88 -20.28
CA TRP A 106 4.63 14.16 -21.53
C TRP A 106 5.25 12.77 -21.34
N ARG A 107 5.74 12.46 -20.13
CA ARG A 107 6.48 11.23 -19.84
C ARG A 107 5.62 9.98 -19.97
N GLU A 108 4.35 10.04 -19.58
CA GLU A 108 3.47 8.85 -19.58
C GLU A 108 3.35 8.25 -20.98
N GLY A 109 2.93 9.08 -21.94
CA GLY A 109 2.82 8.67 -23.35
C GLY A 109 4.17 8.26 -23.94
N HIS A 110 5.25 8.97 -23.60
CA HIS A 110 6.59 8.68 -24.11
C HIS A 110 7.14 7.35 -23.60
N TYR A 111 7.12 7.10 -22.30
CA TYR A 111 7.62 5.84 -21.74
C TYR A 111 6.69 4.66 -22.01
N THR A 112 5.39 4.90 -22.22
CA THR A 112 4.46 3.89 -22.74
C THR A 112 4.82 3.49 -24.16
N SER A 113 5.03 4.44 -25.08
CA SER A 113 5.34 4.16 -26.49
C SER A 113 6.70 3.47 -26.67
N HIS A 114 7.64 3.65 -25.73
CA HIS A 114 8.92 2.95 -25.71
C HIS A 114 8.88 1.62 -24.92
N GLY A 115 7.71 1.20 -24.44
CA GLY A 115 7.53 -0.11 -23.80
C GLY A 115 8.20 -0.21 -22.43
N VAL A 116 8.17 0.86 -21.64
CA VAL A 116 8.66 0.90 -20.25
C VAL A 116 7.50 0.72 -19.26
N ILE A 117 6.45 1.52 -19.38
CA ILE A 117 5.26 1.44 -18.50
C ILE A 117 4.46 0.18 -18.86
N GLY A 118 4.14 -0.64 -17.86
CA GLY A 118 3.36 -1.88 -18.03
C GLY A 118 4.13 -3.05 -18.65
N GLN A 119 5.41 -2.87 -18.98
CA GLN A 119 6.24 -3.93 -19.53
C GLN A 119 6.49 -5.03 -18.49
N ILE A 120 6.50 -6.29 -18.93
CA ILE A 120 6.73 -7.46 -18.06
C ILE A 120 8.04 -8.21 -18.34
N ALA A 121 8.76 -7.82 -19.40
CA ALA A 121 10.09 -8.33 -19.71
C ALA A 121 11.14 -7.24 -19.42
N TYR A 122 11.94 -7.40 -18.36
CA TYR A 122 12.91 -6.39 -17.93
C TYR A 122 13.92 -6.01 -19.02
N LYS A 123 14.33 -6.95 -19.88
CA LYS A 123 15.23 -6.65 -21.02
C LYS A 123 14.61 -5.67 -22.01
N LYS A 124 13.29 -5.77 -22.25
CA LYS A 124 12.56 -4.82 -23.10
C LYS A 124 12.42 -3.48 -22.40
N ALA A 125 12.07 -3.46 -21.11
CA ALA A 125 11.95 -2.23 -20.33
C ALA A 125 13.27 -1.44 -20.27
N CYS A 126 14.40 -2.11 -20.02
CA CYS A 126 15.72 -1.47 -19.99
C CYS A 126 16.09 -0.87 -21.36
N LYS A 127 15.84 -1.59 -22.45
CA LYS A 127 16.03 -1.07 -23.82
C LYS A 127 15.11 0.11 -24.10
N GLY A 128 13.86 0.04 -23.64
CA GLY A 128 12.87 1.12 -23.72
C GLY A 128 13.32 2.38 -22.98
N LEU A 129 13.89 2.25 -21.79
CA LEU A 129 14.46 3.38 -21.05
C LEU A 129 15.60 4.06 -21.82
N GLN A 130 16.48 3.26 -22.43
CA GLN A 130 17.58 3.79 -23.24
C GLN A 130 17.09 4.48 -24.51
N SER A 131 16.17 3.87 -25.27
CA SER A 131 15.61 4.49 -26.48
C SER A 131 14.76 5.72 -26.16
N ALA A 132 14.09 5.74 -25.00
CA ALA A 132 13.36 6.90 -24.51
C ALA A 132 14.27 8.05 -24.02
N GLY A 133 15.59 7.86 -23.98
CA GLY A 133 16.55 8.89 -23.56
C GLY A 133 16.53 9.17 -22.06
N TYR A 134 16.24 8.16 -21.22
CA TYR A 134 16.29 8.32 -19.76
C TYR A 134 17.70 8.73 -19.28
N ALA A 135 18.74 8.12 -19.86
CA ALA A 135 20.13 8.45 -19.60
C ALA A 135 20.88 8.70 -20.93
N THR A 136 21.92 9.54 -20.88
CA THR A 136 22.78 9.83 -22.04
C THR A 136 23.78 8.70 -22.33
N SER A 137 24.00 7.79 -21.39
CA SER A 137 24.92 6.65 -21.56
C SER A 137 24.41 5.64 -22.59
N GLN A 138 25.25 5.32 -23.58
CA GLN A 138 24.96 4.26 -24.56
C GLN A 138 24.97 2.84 -23.96
N ALA A 139 25.51 2.67 -22.76
CA ALA A 139 25.56 1.38 -22.06
C ALA A 139 24.42 1.19 -21.04
N TYR A 140 23.53 2.18 -20.89
CA TYR A 140 22.57 2.23 -19.78
C TYR A 140 21.70 0.97 -19.68
N ALA A 141 21.07 0.53 -20.77
CA ALA A 141 20.26 -0.69 -20.73
C ALA A 141 21.09 -1.93 -20.36
N GLY A 142 22.33 -2.02 -20.86
CA GLY A 142 23.25 -3.11 -20.55
C GLY A 142 23.64 -3.14 -19.06
N GLN A 143 23.88 -1.97 -18.46
CA GLN A 143 24.19 -1.84 -17.03
C GLN A 143 23.01 -2.31 -16.17
N LEU A 144 21.79 -1.88 -16.49
CA LEU A 144 20.58 -2.32 -15.77
C LEU A 144 20.36 -3.83 -15.92
N ILE A 145 20.44 -4.36 -17.14
CA ILE A 145 20.29 -5.80 -17.40
C ILE A 145 21.34 -6.60 -16.61
N GLY A 146 22.59 -6.16 -16.63
CA GLY A 146 23.67 -6.80 -15.89
C GLY A 146 23.42 -6.84 -14.38
N LEU A 147 22.93 -5.74 -13.79
CA LEU A 147 22.55 -5.70 -12.37
C LEU A 147 21.37 -6.65 -12.07
N ILE A 148 20.36 -6.67 -12.93
CA ILE A 148 19.20 -7.55 -12.78
C ILE A 148 19.61 -9.02 -12.80
N GLU A 149 20.44 -9.42 -13.77
CA GLU A 149 20.91 -10.79 -13.92
C GLU A 149 21.87 -11.20 -12.79
N MET A 150 22.81 -10.33 -12.43
CA MET A 150 23.80 -10.58 -11.38
C MET A 150 23.16 -10.82 -10.01
N TYR A 151 22.16 -10.02 -9.64
CA TYR A 151 21.49 -10.10 -8.33
C TYR A 151 20.15 -10.83 -8.37
N LYS A 152 19.78 -11.41 -9.53
CA LYS A 152 18.51 -12.11 -9.76
C LYS A 152 17.30 -11.26 -9.32
N LEU A 153 17.29 -10.00 -9.72
CA LEU A 153 16.27 -9.03 -9.30
C LEU A 153 14.90 -9.31 -9.92
N ASP A 154 14.86 -10.05 -11.02
CA ASP A 154 13.63 -10.48 -11.70
C ASP A 154 12.72 -11.35 -10.81
N LYS A 155 13.24 -11.94 -9.72
CA LYS A 155 12.41 -12.60 -8.69
C LYS A 155 11.36 -11.66 -8.08
N TYR A 156 11.63 -10.36 -8.05
CA TYR A 156 10.70 -9.34 -7.57
C TYR A 156 9.65 -8.94 -8.61
N ASP A 157 9.85 -9.28 -9.89
CA ASP A 157 8.86 -9.04 -10.95
C ASP A 157 7.70 -10.04 -10.92
N SER A 158 7.77 -11.03 -10.02
CA SER A 158 6.65 -11.93 -9.75
C SER A 158 5.37 -11.17 -9.41
N VAL A 159 5.45 -10.00 -8.79
CA VAL A 159 4.27 -9.15 -8.56
C VAL A 159 3.63 -8.71 -9.87
N ALA A 160 4.40 -8.44 -10.92
CA ALA A 160 3.88 -8.09 -12.24
C ALA A 160 3.19 -9.28 -12.94
N LYS A 161 3.78 -10.48 -12.81
CA LYS A 161 3.25 -11.72 -13.39
C LYS A 161 2.03 -12.25 -12.62
N ASN A 162 2.04 -12.09 -11.30
CA ASN A 162 0.91 -12.40 -10.44
C ASN A 162 -0.21 -11.36 -10.60
N THR A 163 0.06 -10.12 -11.05
CA THR A 163 -1.01 -9.14 -11.30
C THR A 163 -1.95 -9.60 -12.43
N GLU A 164 -1.50 -10.39 -13.43
CA GLU A 164 -2.41 -10.94 -14.45
C GLU A 164 -3.31 -12.07 -13.90
N SER A 165 -2.81 -12.89 -12.97
CA SER A 165 -3.65 -13.89 -12.29
C SER A 165 -4.49 -13.31 -11.14
N GLU A 166 -4.02 -12.23 -10.51
CA GLU A 166 -4.72 -11.46 -9.48
C GLU A 166 -5.72 -10.46 -10.09
N ALA A 167 -5.54 -9.97 -11.32
CA ALA A 167 -6.56 -9.21 -12.04
C ALA A 167 -7.78 -10.08 -12.38
N ASN A 168 -7.57 -11.37 -12.60
CA ASN A 168 -8.65 -12.37 -12.70
C ASN A 168 -9.24 -12.76 -11.32
N ASN A 169 -8.60 -12.37 -10.22
CA ASN A 169 -9.03 -12.55 -8.82
C ASN A 169 -9.15 -11.19 -8.07
N MET A 170 -9.53 -10.14 -8.82
CA MET A 170 -9.56 -8.78 -8.30
C MET A 170 -10.66 -8.68 -7.23
N THR A 171 -10.24 -8.43 -6.00
CA THR A 171 -11.17 -8.20 -4.89
C THR A 171 -12.02 -6.98 -5.20
N VAL A 172 -13.32 -7.18 -5.34
CA VAL A 172 -14.26 -6.10 -5.66
C VAL A 172 -14.63 -5.36 -4.37
N PHE A 173 -14.39 -4.05 -4.33
CA PHE A 173 -14.99 -3.20 -3.30
C PHE A 173 -16.42 -2.83 -3.69
N LYS A 174 -17.37 -3.00 -2.77
CA LYS A 174 -18.77 -2.65 -2.96
C LYS A 174 -19.26 -1.82 -1.78
N TYR A 175 -19.66 -0.58 -2.04
CA TYR A 175 -20.49 0.16 -1.09
C TYR A 175 -21.95 -0.27 -1.25
N ARG A 176 -22.52 -0.82 -0.17
CA ARG A 176 -23.87 -1.38 -0.10
C ARG A 176 -24.51 -1.01 1.25
N GLN A 177 -24.67 0.29 1.45
CA GLN A 177 -25.32 0.87 2.63
C GLN A 177 -26.63 0.13 2.96
N ILE A 178 -26.80 -0.27 4.22
CA ILE A 178 -28.07 -0.77 4.74
C ILE A 178 -28.97 0.41 5.14
N THR A 179 -30.28 0.17 5.13
CA THR A 179 -31.29 1.16 5.58
C THR A 179 -31.84 0.87 6.97
N ASN A 180 -31.47 -0.27 7.57
CA ASN A 180 -31.94 -0.67 8.90
C ASN A 180 -31.37 0.23 10.01
N SER A 181 -32.18 1.14 10.53
CA SER A 181 -31.79 2.10 11.57
C SER A 181 -31.39 1.43 12.88
N LYS A 182 -31.86 0.21 13.18
CA LYS A 182 -31.41 -0.53 14.38
C LYS A 182 -29.92 -0.87 14.32
N GLN A 183 -29.36 -0.98 13.13
CA GLN A 183 -27.94 -1.30 12.93
C GLN A 183 -27.04 -0.07 12.85
N MET A 184 -27.60 1.13 12.91
CA MET A 184 -26.88 2.38 12.74
C MET A 184 -27.03 3.27 13.97
N GLY A 185 -25.91 3.74 14.49
CA GLY A 185 -25.86 4.71 15.57
C GLY A 185 -25.81 6.15 15.08
N ARG A 186 -25.15 7.00 15.87
CA ARG A 186 -25.05 8.43 15.62
C ARG A 186 -24.20 8.73 14.38
N ARG A 187 -24.46 9.88 13.78
CA ARG A 187 -23.54 10.47 12.80
C ARG A 187 -22.32 11.08 13.50
N ARG A 188 -21.19 11.09 12.81
CA ARG A 188 -19.91 11.61 13.30
C ARG A 188 -19.09 12.27 12.21
N SER A 189 -18.15 13.13 12.60
CA SER A 189 -17.16 13.65 11.67
C SER A 189 -16.09 12.58 11.38
N LYS A 190 -15.47 12.66 10.21
CA LYS A 190 -14.30 11.84 9.88
C LYS A 190 -13.15 12.04 10.87
N SER A 191 -13.02 13.23 11.44
CA SER A 191 -12.00 13.56 12.46
C SER A 191 -12.19 12.77 13.75
N ASP A 192 -13.39 12.29 14.03
CA ASP A 192 -13.73 11.58 15.27
C ASP A 192 -13.34 10.10 15.20
N ILE A 193 -12.98 9.60 14.02
CA ILE A 193 -12.50 8.23 13.83
C ILE A 193 -11.04 8.15 14.32
N LYS A 194 -10.86 7.44 15.43
CA LYS A 194 -9.57 7.24 16.11
C LYS A 194 -9.10 5.80 16.10
N PHE A 195 -9.99 4.86 15.77
CA PHE A 195 -9.68 3.43 15.79
C PHE A 195 -10.16 2.72 14.54
N ILE A 196 -9.38 1.74 14.09
CA ILE A 196 -9.81 0.72 13.14
C ILE A 196 -9.72 -0.60 13.90
N VAL A 197 -10.87 -1.24 14.10
CA VAL A 197 -10.99 -2.43 14.93
C VAL A 197 -11.22 -3.63 14.02
N VAL A 198 -10.35 -4.62 14.14
CA VAL A 198 -10.43 -5.87 13.38
C VAL A 198 -11.18 -6.90 14.21
N HIS A 199 -12.19 -7.49 13.57
CA HIS A 199 -13.10 -8.47 14.12
C HIS A 199 -13.13 -9.72 13.22
N TRP A 200 -13.95 -10.67 13.61
CA TRP A 200 -14.29 -11.83 12.79
C TRP A 200 -15.75 -12.23 13.05
N THR A 201 -16.42 -12.77 12.04
CA THR A 201 -17.86 -13.01 12.13
C THR A 201 -18.23 -14.19 13.00
N SER A 202 -17.27 -15.08 13.31
CA SER A 202 -17.47 -16.35 14.03
C SER A 202 -18.52 -17.26 13.38
N ASN A 203 -18.84 -17.04 12.10
CA ASN A 203 -19.81 -17.80 11.32
C ASN A 203 -19.07 -18.53 10.20
N GLU A 204 -18.82 -19.82 10.41
CA GLU A 204 -18.06 -20.67 9.50
C GLU A 204 -18.90 -21.29 8.38
N SER A 205 -20.21 -21.01 8.33
CA SER A 205 -21.06 -21.46 7.22
C SER A 205 -20.50 -20.97 5.89
N GLU A 206 -20.39 -21.85 4.89
CA GLU A 206 -19.87 -21.52 3.56
C GLU A 206 -20.63 -20.36 2.88
N THR A 207 -21.92 -20.22 3.21
CA THR A 207 -22.78 -19.15 2.69
C THR A 207 -22.63 -17.83 3.45
N ALA A 208 -21.84 -17.76 4.52
CA ALA A 208 -21.67 -16.55 5.32
C ALA A 208 -20.69 -15.55 4.66
N THR A 209 -20.94 -15.20 3.41
CA THR A 209 -20.14 -14.25 2.62
C THR A 209 -20.27 -12.82 3.15
N ALA A 210 -19.44 -11.90 2.66
CA ALA A 210 -19.49 -10.49 3.02
C ALA A 210 -20.85 -9.85 2.65
N MET A 211 -21.38 -10.14 1.45
CA MET A 211 -22.70 -9.68 1.04
C MET A 211 -23.83 -10.28 1.89
N ASN A 212 -23.73 -11.54 2.29
CA ASN A 212 -24.76 -12.17 3.13
C ASN A 212 -24.77 -11.64 4.56
N HIS A 213 -23.62 -11.28 5.13
CA HIS A 213 -23.57 -10.56 6.40
C HIS A 213 -24.21 -9.17 6.30
N ARG A 214 -23.92 -8.43 5.22
CA ARG A 214 -24.61 -7.17 4.93
C ARG A 214 -26.13 -7.37 4.81
N GLU A 215 -26.58 -8.40 4.10
CA GLU A 215 -28.01 -8.68 3.92
C GLU A 215 -28.69 -9.09 5.22
N TYR A 216 -27.99 -9.85 6.06
CA TYR A 216 -28.46 -10.13 7.42
C TYR A 216 -28.71 -8.84 8.21
N LEU A 217 -27.76 -7.88 8.19
CA LEU A 217 -27.93 -6.59 8.88
C LEU A 217 -29.15 -5.80 8.37
N GLN A 218 -29.51 -5.93 7.10
CA GLN A 218 -30.67 -5.24 6.53
C GLN A 218 -31.99 -5.64 7.20
N HIS A 219 -32.07 -6.85 7.76
CA HIS A 219 -33.29 -7.40 8.38
C HIS A 219 -33.11 -7.75 9.87
N ALA A 220 -31.90 -7.61 10.40
CA ALA A 220 -31.58 -7.98 11.77
C ALA A 220 -32.39 -7.16 12.80
N THR A 221 -32.97 -7.87 13.77
CA THR A 221 -33.75 -7.29 14.87
C THR A 221 -32.92 -7.03 16.13
N ARG A 222 -31.78 -7.72 16.28
CA ARG A 222 -30.81 -7.54 17.38
C ARG A 222 -29.81 -6.44 17.02
N TYR A 223 -29.32 -5.71 18.02
CA TYR A 223 -28.22 -4.77 17.83
C TYR A 223 -26.91 -5.54 17.61
N GLY A 224 -26.18 -5.21 16.56
CA GLY A 224 -24.88 -5.80 16.26
C GLY A 224 -24.53 -5.58 14.79
N SER A 225 -23.56 -4.71 14.50
CA SER A 225 -23.24 -4.33 13.13
C SER A 225 -21.78 -3.98 12.95
N ALA A 226 -21.33 -3.92 11.70
CA ALA A 226 -19.98 -3.50 11.33
C ALA A 226 -20.03 -2.60 10.09
N HIS A 227 -18.94 -1.87 9.86
CA HIS A 227 -18.83 -0.99 8.71
C HIS A 227 -18.47 -1.79 7.45
N TYR A 228 -17.50 -2.70 7.59
CA TYR A 228 -16.96 -3.50 6.49
C TYR A 228 -17.03 -4.99 6.81
N PHE A 229 -17.40 -5.77 5.80
CA PHE A 229 -17.28 -7.23 5.78
C PHE A 229 -16.32 -7.63 4.66
N VAL A 230 -15.40 -8.54 4.96
CA VAL A 230 -14.32 -8.93 4.06
C VAL A 230 -14.27 -10.44 3.94
N ASP A 231 -14.45 -10.96 2.72
CA ASP A 231 -14.23 -12.37 2.40
C ASP A 231 -13.13 -12.52 1.32
N GLU A 232 -13.00 -13.71 0.74
CA GLU A 232 -11.99 -13.98 -0.30
C GLU A 232 -12.25 -13.24 -1.62
N LYS A 233 -13.53 -12.98 -1.92
CA LYS A 233 -14.02 -12.50 -3.21
C LYS A 233 -14.19 -10.99 -3.22
N GLU A 234 -14.63 -10.41 -2.11
CA GLU A 234 -15.05 -9.02 -2.06
C GLU A 234 -14.91 -8.35 -0.69
N ILE A 235 -14.95 -7.02 -0.72
CA ILE A 235 -15.06 -6.16 0.45
C ILE A 235 -16.38 -5.40 0.33
N VAL A 236 -17.25 -5.55 1.31
CA VAL A 236 -18.56 -4.91 1.34
C VAL A 236 -18.62 -3.89 2.47
N GLN A 237 -18.81 -2.61 2.14
CA GLN A 237 -19.13 -1.60 3.14
C GLN A 237 -20.65 -1.54 3.34
N ALA A 238 -21.11 -2.01 4.48
CA ALA A 238 -22.52 -2.07 4.86
C ALA A 238 -23.01 -0.78 5.55
N ILE A 239 -22.10 -0.07 6.23
CA ILE A 239 -22.38 1.19 6.91
C ILE A 239 -21.24 2.18 6.60
N GLY A 240 -21.60 3.36 6.11
CA GLY A 240 -20.66 4.43 5.80
C GLY A 240 -19.90 4.95 7.03
N ASP A 241 -18.65 5.37 6.84
CA ASP A 241 -17.72 5.72 7.93
C ASP A 241 -18.19 6.83 8.86
N THR A 242 -19.06 7.72 8.39
CA THR A 242 -19.63 8.83 9.18
C THR A 242 -20.84 8.42 10.00
N THR A 243 -21.13 7.13 10.10
CA THR A 243 -22.21 6.54 10.92
C THR A 243 -21.62 5.49 11.85
N GLU A 244 -22.00 5.54 13.12
CA GLU A 244 -21.62 4.57 14.15
C GLU A 244 -22.21 3.17 13.85
N ALA A 245 -21.41 2.11 14.07
CA ALA A 245 -21.85 0.72 14.04
C ALA A 245 -21.76 0.10 15.45
N TRP A 246 -22.52 -0.97 15.70
CA TRP A 246 -22.64 -1.63 17.01
C TRP A 246 -21.73 -2.85 17.09
N SER A 247 -20.43 -2.64 17.15
CA SER A 247 -19.42 -3.71 16.98
C SER A 247 -18.52 -3.92 18.19
N VAL A 248 -18.16 -2.84 18.88
CA VAL A 248 -17.15 -2.85 19.95
C VAL A 248 -17.71 -2.60 21.35
N GLY A 249 -18.98 -2.19 21.43
CA GLY A 249 -19.67 -1.99 22.70
C GLY A 249 -20.09 -3.33 23.30
N ASP A 250 -19.28 -3.90 24.18
CA ASP A 250 -19.72 -4.96 25.09
C ASP A 250 -19.77 -4.47 26.55
N ASN A 251 -20.61 -5.12 27.34
CA ASN A 251 -20.76 -4.85 28.78
C ASN A 251 -19.66 -5.53 29.64
N GLN A 252 -18.63 -6.11 29.02
CA GLN A 252 -17.61 -6.90 29.73
C GLN A 252 -16.37 -6.09 30.14
N GLY A 253 -16.30 -4.81 29.77
CA GLY A 253 -15.28 -3.85 30.24
C GLY A 253 -15.75 -2.90 31.35
N TYR A 254 -16.73 -3.28 32.19
CA TYR A 254 -17.33 -2.37 33.19
C TYR A 254 -17.81 -1.03 32.62
N GLY A 255 -18.34 -1.02 31.38
CA GLY A 255 -18.85 0.20 30.76
C GLY A 255 -17.79 1.24 30.36
N THR A 256 -16.50 0.93 30.54
CA THR A 256 -15.39 1.77 30.07
C THR A 256 -14.66 1.05 28.95
N ALA A 257 -14.89 1.47 27.71
CA ALA A 257 -14.07 1.09 26.56
C ALA A 257 -12.57 1.07 26.93
N LEU A 258 -11.90 -0.10 26.84
CA LEU A 258 -10.47 -0.12 27.11
C LEU A 258 -9.78 0.77 26.09
N ASN A 259 -8.82 1.57 26.56
CA ASN A 259 -8.02 2.48 25.73
C ASN A 259 -8.85 3.54 24.97
N GLY A 260 -10.07 3.83 25.40
CA GLY A 260 -10.92 4.89 24.82
C GLY A 260 -11.55 4.55 23.46
N CYS A 261 -11.53 3.28 23.03
CA CYS A 261 -12.14 2.84 21.78
C CYS A 261 -13.63 2.51 21.95
N THR A 262 -14.49 3.30 21.32
CA THR A 262 -15.96 3.22 21.41
C THR A 262 -16.55 2.98 20.03
N ASN A 263 -17.81 2.52 19.96
CA ASN A 263 -18.56 2.41 18.70
C ASN A 263 -18.47 3.72 17.89
N TYR A 264 -18.63 4.86 18.58
CA TYR A 264 -18.61 6.18 17.97
C TYR A 264 -17.28 6.54 17.31
N ASN A 265 -16.13 6.25 17.91
CA ASN A 265 -14.83 6.67 17.38
C ASN A 265 -14.07 5.56 16.64
N SER A 266 -14.75 4.47 16.29
CA SER A 266 -14.16 3.32 15.60
C SER A 266 -14.81 3.01 14.25
N ILE A 267 -13.99 2.56 13.30
CA ILE A 267 -14.41 1.75 12.15
C ILE A 267 -14.21 0.28 12.52
N SER A 268 -15.18 -0.57 12.18
CA SER A 268 -15.12 -2.01 12.43
C SER A 268 -15.08 -2.78 11.13
N VAL A 269 -14.08 -3.65 11.03
CA VAL A 269 -13.78 -4.51 9.89
C VAL A 269 -13.94 -5.96 10.33
N GLU A 270 -14.93 -6.64 9.76
CA GLU A 270 -15.25 -8.04 10.04
C GLU A 270 -14.62 -8.97 8.99
N MET A 271 -13.72 -9.83 9.43
CA MET A 271 -13.22 -10.95 8.64
C MET A 271 -14.30 -12.05 8.57
N CYS A 272 -14.84 -12.31 7.38
CA CYS A 272 -15.81 -13.37 7.15
C CYS A 272 -15.10 -14.72 7.10
N VAL A 273 -15.22 -15.49 8.18
CA VAL A 273 -14.59 -16.82 8.31
C VAL A 273 -15.42 -17.93 7.67
N ASN A 274 -16.17 -17.63 6.62
CA ASN A 274 -16.98 -18.61 5.92
C ASN A 274 -16.07 -19.69 5.31
N ASN A 275 -16.26 -20.93 5.74
CA ASN A 275 -15.34 -22.06 5.47
C ASN A 275 -13.96 -21.95 6.15
N GLY A 276 -13.89 -21.30 7.32
CA GLY A 276 -12.70 -21.22 8.15
C GLY A 276 -11.73 -20.09 7.79
N TYR A 277 -10.46 -20.24 8.17
CA TYR A 277 -9.44 -19.24 7.91
C TYR A 277 -9.01 -19.24 6.44
N SER A 278 -9.05 -18.05 5.83
CA SER A 278 -8.57 -17.84 4.47
C SER A 278 -7.41 -16.84 4.39
N SER A 279 -6.36 -17.23 3.69
CA SER A 279 -5.24 -16.33 3.36
C SER A 279 -5.66 -15.18 2.45
N LYS A 280 -6.64 -15.40 1.55
CA LYS A 280 -7.14 -14.35 0.65
C LYS A 280 -8.03 -13.35 1.39
N MET A 281 -8.89 -13.82 2.29
CA MET A 281 -9.64 -12.96 3.21
C MET A 281 -8.69 -12.10 4.07
N LEU A 282 -7.64 -12.72 4.64
CA LEU A 282 -6.65 -11.98 5.42
C LEU A 282 -5.96 -10.91 4.56
N PHE A 283 -5.52 -11.27 3.35
CA PHE A 283 -4.93 -10.34 2.40
C PHE A 283 -5.85 -9.16 2.10
N ASN A 284 -7.12 -9.43 1.76
CA ASN A 284 -8.13 -8.39 1.49
C ASN A 284 -8.35 -7.48 2.72
N THR A 285 -8.33 -8.06 3.91
CA THR A 285 -8.49 -7.32 5.18
C THR A 285 -7.30 -6.39 5.42
N ILE A 286 -6.08 -6.89 5.21
CA ILE A 286 -4.85 -6.09 5.32
C ILE A 286 -4.90 -4.92 4.33
N GLU A 287 -5.29 -5.17 3.08
CA GLU A 287 -5.35 -4.14 2.04
C GLU A 287 -6.44 -3.09 2.32
N LEU A 288 -7.60 -3.51 2.84
CA LEU A 288 -8.62 -2.59 3.34
C LEU A 288 -8.10 -1.73 4.50
N VAL A 289 -7.46 -2.34 5.50
CA VAL A 289 -6.94 -1.60 6.66
C VAL A 289 -5.85 -0.60 6.25
N LYS A 290 -4.98 -0.96 5.29
CA LYS A 290 -4.02 0.00 4.72
C LYS A 290 -4.70 1.19 4.05
N GLU A 291 -5.79 0.95 3.31
CA GLU A 291 -6.54 2.05 2.69
C GLU A 291 -7.28 2.91 3.71
N LEU A 292 -7.87 2.29 4.74
CA LEU A 292 -8.47 3.02 5.86
C LEU A 292 -7.43 3.87 6.61
N LEU A 293 -6.21 3.37 6.80
CA LEU A 293 -5.10 4.16 7.38
C LEU A 293 -4.68 5.31 6.48
N ARG A 294 -4.81 5.20 5.15
CA ARG A 294 -4.57 6.33 4.24
C ARG A 294 -5.62 7.43 4.43
N LEU A 295 -6.88 7.06 4.63
CA LEU A 295 -7.98 7.99 4.88
C LEU A 295 -7.96 8.57 6.30
N TYR A 296 -7.53 7.76 7.27
CA TYR A 296 -7.52 8.06 8.70
C TYR A 296 -6.11 7.82 9.28
N PRO A 297 -5.10 8.64 8.92
CA PRO A 297 -3.69 8.40 9.24
C PRO A 297 -3.36 8.42 10.74
N ASN A 298 -4.23 9.03 11.55
CA ASN A 298 -4.08 9.08 13.01
C ASN A 298 -4.85 7.96 13.72
N ALA A 299 -5.55 7.08 12.99
CA ALA A 299 -6.30 6.00 13.60
C ALA A 299 -5.37 4.88 14.07
N ARG A 300 -5.63 4.35 15.27
CA ARG A 300 -4.94 3.18 15.79
C ARG A 300 -5.64 1.90 15.32
N VAL A 301 -4.89 0.98 14.73
CA VAL A 301 -5.39 -0.37 14.41
C VAL A 301 -5.31 -1.25 15.65
N CYS A 302 -6.41 -1.92 15.99
CA CYS A 302 -6.48 -2.82 17.14
C CYS A 302 -7.44 -3.98 16.89
N ARG A 303 -7.37 -5.02 17.73
CA ARG A 303 -8.34 -6.13 17.74
C ARG A 303 -9.49 -5.76 18.65
N HIS A 304 -10.64 -6.40 18.47
CA HIS A 304 -11.71 -6.32 19.47
C HIS A 304 -11.21 -6.77 20.87
N TRP A 305 -10.31 -7.75 20.95
CA TRP A 305 -9.59 -8.14 22.17
C TRP A 305 -8.89 -6.96 22.88
N ASP A 306 -8.34 -6.00 22.14
CA ASP A 306 -7.65 -4.84 22.72
C ASP A 306 -8.63 -3.79 23.26
N VAL A 307 -9.89 -3.87 22.85
CA VAL A 307 -10.98 -2.96 23.24
C VAL A 307 -11.75 -3.50 24.44
N SER A 308 -11.96 -4.81 24.51
CA SER A 308 -12.82 -5.40 25.55
C SER A 308 -12.36 -6.72 26.16
N ARG A 309 -11.25 -7.31 25.69
CA ARG A 309 -10.83 -8.68 26.02
C ARG A 309 -11.79 -9.77 25.52
N LYS A 310 -12.74 -9.45 24.65
CA LYS A 310 -13.45 -10.48 23.88
C LYS A 310 -12.45 -11.25 23.02
N GLU A 311 -12.55 -12.58 22.99
CA GLU A 311 -11.74 -13.45 22.13
C GLU A 311 -12.10 -13.26 20.64
N CYS A 312 -11.71 -12.11 20.10
CA CYS A 312 -12.08 -11.63 18.79
C CYS A 312 -10.97 -10.70 18.27
N PRO A 313 -10.38 -10.98 17.10
CA PRO A 313 -10.53 -12.20 16.30
C PRO A 313 -9.89 -13.41 17.02
N TYR A 314 -10.52 -14.58 16.94
CA TYR A 314 -9.94 -15.81 17.50
C TYR A 314 -8.66 -16.20 16.79
N GLY A 315 -7.74 -16.83 17.53
CA GLY A 315 -6.37 -17.07 17.09
C GLY A 315 -5.52 -15.81 16.97
N TYR A 316 -6.10 -14.60 17.06
CA TYR A 316 -5.41 -13.32 17.11
C TYR A 316 -5.45 -12.68 18.50
N HIS A 317 -6.28 -13.15 19.44
CA HIS A 317 -6.35 -12.65 20.81
C HIS A 317 -5.10 -12.98 21.65
N GLY A 318 -5.01 -12.37 22.84
CA GLY A 318 -3.90 -12.54 23.77
C GLY A 318 -2.77 -11.52 23.61
N SER A 319 -1.97 -11.39 24.66
CA SER A 319 -0.77 -10.55 24.69
C SER A 319 0.32 -11.15 23.81
N ASN A 320 1.04 -10.31 23.05
CA ASN A 320 2.15 -10.72 22.18
C ASN A 320 1.81 -11.82 21.16
N ASN A 321 0.59 -11.83 20.63
CA ASN A 321 0.16 -12.83 19.64
C ASN A 321 0.96 -12.68 18.32
N PRO A 322 1.64 -13.72 17.83
CA PRO A 322 2.50 -13.63 16.65
C PRO A 322 1.73 -13.38 15.35
N LYS A 323 0.50 -13.90 15.21
CA LYS A 323 -0.34 -13.63 14.03
C LYS A 323 -0.75 -12.16 13.98
N TRP A 324 -1.11 -11.59 15.13
CA TRP A 324 -1.42 -10.18 15.23
C TRP A 324 -0.21 -9.28 14.98
N ASN A 325 0.96 -9.64 15.52
CA ASN A 325 2.19 -8.91 15.25
C ASN A 325 2.52 -8.93 13.74
N SER A 326 2.36 -10.08 13.08
CA SER A 326 2.52 -10.20 11.63
C SER A 326 1.52 -9.32 10.87
N PHE A 327 0.25 -9.30 11.28
CA PHE A 327 -0.76 -8.40 10.71
C PHE A 327 -0.34 -6.93 10.81
N LEU A 328 0.13 -6.50 11.98
CA LEU A 328 0.59 -5.14 12.23
C LEU A 328 1.82 -4.77 11.39
N GLU A 329 2.72 -5.71 11.09
CA GLU A 329 3.83 -5.47 10.16
C GLU A 329 3.37 -5.41 8.70
N GLU A 330 2.44 -6.27 8.29
CA GLU A 330 1.92 -6.26 6.93
C GLU A 330 1.18 -4.97 6.58
N ILE A 331 0.40 -4.38 7.50
CA ILE A 331 -0.30 -3.11 7.26
C ILE A 331 0.64 -1.89 7.15
N LYS A 332 1.89 -2.01 7.58
CA LYS A 332 2.92 -0.97 7.36
C LYS A 332 3.52 -1.04 5.97
N LYS A 333 3.38 -2.18 5.29
CA LYS A 333 3.87 -2.37 3.92
C LYS A 333 2.99 -1.62 2.93
N PRO A 334 3.52 -1.27 1.75
CA PRO A 334 2.73 -0.66 0.70
C PRO A 334 1.50 -1.50 0.32
N ARG A 335 0.46 -0.81 -0.15
CA ARG A 335 -0.74 -1.45 -0.68
C ARG A 335 -0.42 -2.17 -1.99
N ARG A 336 -1.04 -3.32 -2.14
CA ARG A 336 -1.04 -4.16 -3.34
C ARG A 336 -2.38 -4.08 -4.07
N LEU A 337 -3.46 -3.61 -3.41
CA LEU A 337 -4.74 -3.30 -4.03
C LEU A 337 -5.04 -1.80 -4.03
N ILE A 338 -5.61 -1.32 -5.14
CA ILE A 338 -6.25 0.00 -5.20
C ILE A 338 -7.72 -0.21 -4.88
N LEU A 339 -8.14 0.24 -3.70
CA LEU A 339 -9.53 0.23 -3.26
C LEU A 339 -10.06 1.66 -3.32
N ASP A 340 -11.08 1.90 -4.14
CA ASP A 340 -11.76 3.19 -4.21
C ASP A 340 -12.89 3.26 -3.18
N LEU A 341 -12.54 3.73 -1.97
CA LEU A 341 -13.51 3.94 -0.88
C LEU A 341 -14.18 5.33 -0.94
N SER A 342 -14.04 6.07 -2.05
CA SER A 342 -14.64 7.40 -2.19
C SER A 342 -16.13 7.39 -2.59
N LYS A 343 -16.65 6.22 -2.98
CA LYS A 343 -17.99 6.01 -3.51
C LYS A 343 -19.02 5.65 -2.46
#